data_AF-J9AVF6-F1
#
_entry.id   AF-J9AVF6-F1
#
_cell.length_a   1.000
_cell.length_b   1.000
_cell.length_c   1.000
_cell.angle_alpha   90.00
_cell.angle_beta   90.00
_cell.angle_gamma   90.00
#
_symmetry.space_group_name_H-M   'P 1'
#
loop_
_entity.id
_entity.type
_entity.pdbx_description
1 polymer ?
#
loop_
_entity_poly.entity_id
_entity_poly.type
_entity_poly.pdbx_seq_one_letter_code
_entity_poly.pdbx_strand_id
1 'polypeptide(L)'
;VYQVLDERQKKLRAVKCVDLSEADYCCRSAYLNEIKLLLSLKDTGCVVEMFDYELHGDFLYVVMEKGDTDLATFLKTRRNQIDDIFIRFYWSEMLKCVRTIHEKGIVHSDLKPANFLLVGGNLKLIDFGISSAIPTNKTSVMKDTQMGTLSYMPPEAIVGSNASVYDGKEIYKVRKKCDVWALGCILYNMVYGHTPYQMWTNPIQKMHAILNKPVVFEKIEDADLMDVLKRCLTRDPDQRSSVEELQKHPYLTRKVRKCMDESILPQDDNDLMKVAEDLRNSTPRTSARKLRDLMQRRDPTTTRKDLVMSKFT
;
A
#
# COMPACT_ATOMS: atom_id res chain seq x y z
N VAL A 1 -2.83 -10.75 -16.99
CA VAL A 1 -4.12 -10.33 -16.37
C VAL A 1 -4.87 -9.51 -17.39
N TYR A 2 -6.15 -9.82 -17.62
CA TYR A 2 -7.01 -9.18 -18.60
C TYR A 2 -8.15 -8.45 -17.89
N GLN A 3 -8.50 -7.26 -18.36
CA GLN A 3 -9.76 -6.62 -17.96
C GLN A 3 -10.89 -7.22 -18.79
N VAL A 4 -11.96 -7.67 -18.12
CA VAL A 4 -13.14 -8.25 -18.77
C VAL A 4 -14.42 -7.59 -18.28
N LEU A 5 -15.51 -7.74 -19.02
CA LEU A 5 -16.84 -7.31 -18.61
C LEU A 5 -17.66 -8.54 -18.18
N ASP A 6 -18.09 -8.57 -16.92
CA ASP A 6 -19.15 -9.48 -16.50
C ASP A 6 -20.47 -9.00 -17.11
N GLU A 7 -20.94 -9.70 -18.13
CA GLU A 7 -22.14 -9.31 -18.87
C GLU A 7 -23.43 -9.43 -18.06
N ARG A 8 -23.47 -10.30 -17.03
CA ARG A 8 -24.63 -10.51 -16.18
C ARG A 8 -24.77 -9.37 -15.17
N GLN A 9 -23.66 -9.01 -14.53
CA GLN A 9 -23.64 -7.96 -13.51
C GLN A 9 -23.32 -6.56 -14.08
N LYS A 10 -22.95 -6.46 -15.36
CA LYS A 10 -22.48 -5.23 -16.03
C LYS A 10 -21.33 -4.55 -15.26
N LYS A 11 -20.42 -5.36 -14.70
CA LYS A 11 -19.26 -4.90 -13.91
C LYS A 11 -17.95 -5.31 -14.57
N LEU A 12 -16.97 -4.41 -14.53
CA LEU A 12 -15.61 -4.76 -14.94
C LEU A 12 -14.97 -5.68 -13.90
N ARG A 13 -14.29 -6.72 -14.38
CA ARG A 13 -13.55 -7.71 -13.60
C ARG A 13 -12.13 -7.85 -14.14
N ALA A 14 -11.25 -8.44 -13.35
CA ALA A 14 -9.93 -8.85 -13.77
C ALA A 14 -9.89 -10.38 -13.90
N VAL A 15 -9.34 -10.90 -15.00
CA VAL A 15 -9.08 -12.34 -15.16
C VAL A 15 -7.57 -12.56 -15.21
N LYS A 16 -7.05 -13.26 -14.20
CA LYS A 16 -5.68 -13.76 -14.18
C LYS A 16 -5.67 -15.12 -14.88
N CYS A 17 -4.87 -15.23 -15.94
CA CYS A 17 -4.60 -16.50 -16.61
C CYS A 17 -3.19 -16.94 -16.23
N VAL A 18 -3.05 -18.17 -15.74
CA VAL A 18 -1.78 -18.78 -15.35
C VAL A 18 -1.59 -20.03 -16.19
N ASP A 19 -0.48 -20.10 -16.93
CA ASP A 19 -0.07 -21.28 -17.67
C ASP A 19 0.64 -22.25 -16.70
N LEU A 20 0.08 -23.45 -16.56
CA LEU A 20 0.57 -24.51 -15.68
C LEU A 20 1.17 -25.69 -16.47
N SER A 21 1.40 -25.54 -17.78
CA SER A 21 1.92 -26.62 -18.64
C SER A 21 3.29 -27.13 -18.17
N GLU A 22 4.15 -26.22 -17.71
CA GLU A 22 5.47 -26.54 -17.14
C GLU A 22 5.48 -26.58 -15.60
N ALA A 23 4.32 -26.37 -14.96
CA ALA A 23 4.24 -26.33 -13.49
C ALA A 23 4.22 -27.73 -12.90
N ASP A 24 5.18 -28.03 -12.02
CA ASP A 24 5.21 -29.27 -11.27
C ASP A 24 4.05 -29.36 -10.24
N TYR A 25 3.92 -30.52 -9.62
CA TYR A 25 2.88 -30.77 -8.62
C TYR A 25 2.94 -29.78 -7.45
N CYS A 26 4.14 -29.43 -6.98
CA CYS A 26 4.33 -28.52 -5.87
C CYS A 26 3.85 -27.10 -6.23
N CYS A 27 4.17 -26.63 -7.43
CA CYS A 27 3.76 -25.34 -7.97
C CYS A 27 2.24 -25.25 -8.10
N ARG A 28 1.62 -26.28 -8.71
CA ARG A 28 0.16 -26.37 -8.83
C ARG A 28 -0.53 -26.36 -7.46
N SER A 29 -0.01 -27.12 -6.51
CA SER A 29 -0.54 -27.20 -5.14
C SER A 29 -0.46 -25.85 -4.42
N ALA A 30 0.63 -25.12 -4.60
CA ALA A 30 0.79 -23.78 -4.03
C ALA A 30 -0.20 -22.76 -4.61
N TYR A 31 -0.44 -22.77 -5.93
CA TYR A 31 -1.46 -21.90 -6.54
C TYR A 31 -2.86 -22.20 -5.99
N LEU A 32 -3.22 -23.48 -5.85
CA LEU A 32 -4.50 -23.86 -5.26
C LEU A 32 -4.61 -23.46 -3.78
N ASN A 33 -3.51 -23.56 -3.03
CA ASN A 33 -3.48 -23.09 -1.65
C ASN A 33 -3.67 -21.58 -1.57
N GLU A 34 -3.02 -20.81 -2.45
CA GLU A 34 -3.18 -19.36 -2.54
C GLU A 34 -4.63 -18.97 -2.84
N ILE A 35 -5.28 -19.64 -3.79
CA ILE A 35 -6.72 -19.47 -4.09
C ILE A 35 -7.58 -19.72 -2.85
N LYS A 36 -7.33 -20.81 -2.12
CA LYS A 36 -8.09 -21.13 -0.89
C LYS A 36 -7.95 -20.02 0.16
N LEU A 37 -6.74 -19.46 0.32
CA LEU A 37 -6.50 -18.37 1.25
C LEU A 37 -7.22 -17.09 0.81
N LEU A 38 -7.18 -16.74 -0.49
CA LEU A 38 -7.90 -15.57 -1.03
C LEU A 38 -9.40 -15.68 -0.75
N LEU A 39 -9.99 -16.85 -1.02
CA LEU A 39 -11.41 -17.10 -0.74
C LEU A 39 -11.73 -17.02 0.75
N SER A 40 -10.86 -17.50 1.64
CA SER A 40 -11.08 -17.46 3.09
C SER A 40 -11.02 -16.04 3.69
N LEU A 41 -10.47 -15.07 2.95
CA LEU A 41 -10.24 -13.69 3.40
C LEU A 41 -11.10 -12.66 2.68
N LYS A 42 -12.01 -13.09 1.80
CA LYS A 42 -12.86 -12.19 0.98
C LYS A 42 -13.63 -11.15 1.81
N ASP A 43 -14.13 -11.54 2.98
CA ASP A 43 -15.00 -10.69 3.81
C ASP A 43 -14.22 -9.70 4.69
N THR A 44 -12.88 -9.70 4.61
CA THR A 44 -12.04 -8.81 5.41
C THR A 44 -11.91 -7.40 4.82
N GLY A 45 -12.24 -7.24 3.53
CA GLY A 45 -12.03 -6.00 2.78
C GLY A 45 -10.56 -5.62 2.55
N CYS A 46 -9.61 -6.41 3.06
CA CYS A 46 -8.17 -6.16 3.01
C CYS A 46 -7.44 -6.95 1.90
N VAL A 47 -8.15 -7.90 1.29
CA VAL A 47 -7.66 -8.75 0.21
C VAL A 47 -8.58 -8.53 -0.99
N VAL A 48 -8.02 -8.56 -2.19
CA VAL A 48 -8.77 -8.48 -3.44
C VAL A 48 -9.82 -9.58 -3.49
N GLU A 49 -11.05 -9.22 -3.86
CA GLU A 49 -12.12 -10.21 -3.91
C GLU A 49 -11.88 -11.16 -5.09
N MET A 50 -11.96 -12.46 -4.81
CA MET A 50 -11.95 -13.52 -5.80
C MET A 50 -13.38 -14.04 -5.97
N PHE A 51 -13.87 -14.02 -7.21
CA PHE A 51 -15.23 -14.42 -7.53
C PHE A 51 -15.32 -15.89 -7.93
N ASP A 52 -14.39 -16.35 -8.75
CA ASP A 52 -14.41 -17.70 -9.30
C ASP A 52 -13.03 -18.11 -9.82
N TYR A 53 -12.83 -19.41 -10.03
CA TYR A 53 -11.68 -19.94 -10.77
C TYR A 53 -12.06 -21.20 -11.54
N GLU A 54 -11.38 -21.40 -12.66
CA GLU A 54 -11.55 -22.58 -13.50
C GLU A 54 -10.17 -23.07 -13.96
N LEU A 55 -9.98 -24.39 -13.89
CA LEU A 55 -8.84 -25.06 -14.51
C LEU A 55 -9.32 -25.69 -15.82
N HIS A 56 -8.85 -25.17 -16.95
CA HIS A 56 -9.18 -25.68 -18.28
C HIS A 56 -7.90 -26.17 -18.97
N GLY A 57 -7.74 -27.49 -19.07
CA GLY A 57 -6.47 -28.09 -19.48
C GLY A 57 -5.35 -27.73 -18.52
N ASP A 58 -4.27 -27.14 -19.04
CA ASP A 58 -3.14 -26.64 -18.25
C ASP A 58 -3.25 -25.14 -17.91
N PHE A 59 -4.39 -24.48 -18.17
CA PHE A 59 -4.58 -23.07 -17.87
C PHE A 59 -5.51 -22.86 -16.68
N LEU A 60 -5.02 -22.14 -15.67
CA LEU A 60 -5.81 -21.70 -14.52
C LEU A 60 -6.28 -20.26 -14.73
N TYR A 61 -7.59 -20.09 -14.78
CA TYR A 61 -8.27 -18.80 -14.88
C TYR A 61 -8.82 -18.42 -13.51
N VAL A 62 -8.54 -17.21 -13.05
CA VAL A 62 -9.02 -16.69 -11.76
C VAL A 62 -9.72 -15.36 -12.02
N VAL A 63 -11.00 -15.29 -11.68
CA VAL A 63 -11.84 -14.10 -11.81
C VAL A 63 -11.78 -13.30 -10.51
N MET A 64 -11.37 -12.05 -10.60
CA MET A 64 -11.03 -11.20 -9.45
C MET A 64 -11.63 -9.79 -9.60
N GLU A 65 -11.66 -9.09 -8.49
CA GLU A 65 -11.99 -7.67 -8.43
C GLU A 65 -10.99 -6.86 -9.26
N LYS A 66 -11.51 -5.94 -10.08
CA LYS A 66 -10.68 -5.06 -10.89
C LYS A 66 -10.28 -3.86 -10.04
N GLY A 67 -8.99 -3.69 -9.84
CA GLY A 67 -8.44 -2.47 -9.24
C GLY A 67 -8.13 -1.38 -10.24
N ASP A 68 -7.83 -0.20 -9.73
CA ASP A 68 -7.50 1.00 -10.49
C ASP A 68 -6.04 0.98 -10.94
N THR A 69 -5.13 0.71 -10.00
CA THR A 69 -3.68 0.57 -10.25
C THR A 69 -3.03 -0.10 -9.03
N ASP A 70 -1.91 -0.78 -9.23
CA ASP A 70 -1.08 -1.25 -8.12
C ASP A 70 -0.21 -0.12 -7.55
N LEU A 71 0.21 -0.24 -6.29
CA LEU A 71 0.99 0.79 -5.61
C LEU A 71 2.36 0.98 -6.27
N ALA A 72 3.01 -0.05 -6.83
CA ALA A 72 4.26 0.12 -7.56
C ALA A 72 4.10 1.06 -8.77
N THR A 73 3.07 0.83 -9.59
CA THR A 73 2.72 1.69 -10.72
C THR A 73 2.36 3.10 -10.25
N PHE A 74 1.60 3.24 -9.15
CA PHE A 74 1.26 4.54 -8.58
C PHE A 74 2.50 5.33 -8.15
N LEU A 75 3.40 4.71 -7.38
CA LEU A 75 4.63 5.35 -6.89
C LEU A 75 5.55 5.79 -8.04
N LYS A 76 5.52 5.09 -9.17
CA LYS A 76 6.31 5.42 -10.38
C LYS A 76 5.69 6.55 -11.21
N THR A 77 4.36 6.57 -11.35
CA THR A 77 3.69 7.42 -12.34
C THR A 77 3.02 8.65 -11.76
N ARG A 78 2.71 8.67 -10.47
CA ARG A 78 1.92 9.71 -9.79
C ARG A 78 2.61 10.22 -8.53
N ARG A 79 3.95 10.27 -8.56
CA ARG A 79 4.76 10.63 -7.40
C ARG A 79 4.47 12.03 -6.85
N ASN A 80 4.11 12.97 -7.73
CA ASN A 80 3.69 14.32 -7.36
C ASN A 80 2.35 14.39 -6.60
N GLN A 81 1.62 13.27 -6.48
CA GLN A 81 0.36 13.17 -5.74
C GLN A 81 0.55 12.53 -4.36
N ILE A 82 1.78 12.23 -3.96
CA ILE A 82 2.10 11.63 -2.66
C ILE A 82 2.42 12.76 -1.69
N ASP A 83 1.46 13.09 -0.83
CA ASP A 83 1.62 14.01 0.29
C ASP A 83 1.57 13.25 1.63
N ASP A 84 1.77 13.97 2.75
CA ASP A 84 1.78 13.37 4.07
C ASP A 84 0.45 12.70 4.44
N ILE A 85 -0.67 13.22 3.93
CA ILE A 85 -2.01 12.66 4.14
C ILE A 85 -2.12 11.30 3.43
N PHE A 86 -1.68 11.24 2.17
CA PHE A 86 -1.60 10.01 1.39
C PHE A 86 -0.72 8.98 2.11
N ILE A 87 0.49 9.38 2.52
CA ILE A 87 1.43 8.49 3.21
C ILE A 87 0.79 7.91 4.47
N ARG A 88 0.20 8.77 5.31
CA ARG A 88 -0.44 8.35 6.57
C ARG A 88 -1.63 7.42 6.34
N PHE A 89 -2.48 7.74 5.36
CA PHE A 89 -3.65 6.93 5.03
C PHE A 89 -3.25 5.54 4.52
N TYR A 90 -2.41 5.48 3.50
CA TYR A 90 -2.01 4.19 2.91
C TYR A 90 -1.08 3.39 3.83
N TRP A 91 -0.31 4.04 4.71
CA TRP A 91 0.39 3.36 5.80
C TRP A 91 -0.57 2.64 6.74
N SER A 92 -1.64 3.33 7.16
CA SER A 92 -2.69 2.72 8.00
C SER A 92 -3.36 1.53 7.31
N GLU A 93 -3.71 1.67 6.03
CA GLU A 93 -4.34 0.59 5.26
C GLU A 93 -3.40 -0.61 5.05
N MET A 94 -2.11 -0.38 4.77
CA MET A 94 -1.11 -1.46 4.69
C MET A 94 -1.00 -2.23 6.01
N LEU A 95 -0.88 -1.52 7.14
CA LEU A 95 -0.81 -2.16 8.45
C LEU A 95 -2.09 -2.94 8.77
N LYS A 96 -3.27 -2.41 8.41
CA LYS A 96 -4.54 -3.12 8.57
C LYS A 96 -4.55 -4.43 7.80
N CYS A 97 -4.18 -4.41 6.51
CA CYS A 97 -4.16 -5.61 5.68
C CYS A 97 -3.19 -6.67 6.20
N VAL A 98 -1.97 -6.26 6.53
CA VAL A 98 -0.94 -7.20 7.02
C VAL A 98 -1.31 -7.76 8.39
N ARG A 99 -1.90 -6.96 9.28
CA ARG A 99 -2.43 -7.47 10.56
C ARG A 99 -3.48 -8.54 10.35
N THR A 100 -4.43 -8.31 9.44
CA THR A 100 -5.52 -9.27 9.17
C THR A 100 -4.99 -10.64 8.75
N ILE A 101 -3.98 -10.69 7.87
CA ILE A 101 -3.38 -11.98 7.47
C ILE A 101 -2.57 -12.60 8.62
N HIS A 102 -1.87 -11.78 9.41
CA HIS A 102 -1.08 -12.20 10.57
C HIS A 102 -1.94 -12.82 11.69
N GLU A 103 -3.16 -12.30 11.89
CA GLU A 103 -4.17 -12.83 12.82
C GLU A 103 -4.75 -14.18 12.34
N LYS A 104 -4.68 -14.45 11.04
CA LYS A 104 -5.15 -15.69 10.40
C LYS A 104 -4.06 -16.75 10.25
N GLY A 105 -2.87 -16.53 10.83
CA GLY A 105 -1.78 -17.50 10.76
C GLY A 105 -0.91 -17.36 9.50
N ILE A 106 -1.11 -16.32 8.69
CA ILE A 106 -0.44 -16.14 7.40
C ILE A 106 0.64 -15.07 7.53
N VAL A 107 1.83 -15.35 7.02
CA VAL A 107 2.91 -14.38 6.81
C VAL A 107 3.14 -14.27 5.32
N HIS A 108 3.23 -13.05 4.79
CA HIS A 108 3.37 -12.83 3.36
C HIS A 108 4.78 -13.12 2.85
N SER A 109 5.82 -12.67 3.57
CA SER A 109 7.26 -12.87 3.33
C SER A 109 7.87 -12.26 2.05
N ASP A 110 7.06 -11.87 1.06
CA ASP A 110 7.51 -11.18 -0.16
C ASP A 110 6.75 -9.86 -0.40
N LEU A 111 6.51 -9.06 0.64
CA LEU A 111 5.78 -7.79 0.49
C LEU A 111 6.58 -6.76 -0.32
N LYS A 112 5.92 -6.20 -1.33
CA LYS A 112 6.40 -5.12 -2.19
C LYS A 112 5.21 -4.27 -2.66
N PRO A 113 5.41 -3.05 -3.19
CA PRO A 113 4.31 -2.19 -3.61
C PRO A 113 3.41 -2.85 -4.68
N ALA A 114 3.95 -3.75 -5.51
CA ALA A 114 3.18 -4.47 -6.50
C ALA A 114 2.12 -5.42 -5.90
N ASN A 115 2.24 -5.83 -4.63
CA ASN A 115 1.23 -6.69 -3.98
C ASN A 115 0.03 -5.90 -3.43
N PHE A 116 0.09 -4.57 -3.47
CA PHE A 116 -0.98 -3.70 -2.99
C PHE A 116 -1.71 -3.05 -4.17
N LEU A 117 -3.00 -3.34 -4.30
CA LEU A 117 -3.87 -2.83 -5.36
C LEU A 117 -4.83 -1.79 -4.79
N LEU A 118 -4.92 -0.64 -5.47
CA LEU A 118 -5.91 0.38 -5.16
C LEU A 118 -7.24 -0.02 -5.81
N VAL A 119 -8.31 -0.09 -5.01
CA VAL A 119 -9.66 -0.36 -5.48
C VAL A 119 -10.63 0.65 -4.89
N GLY A 120 -11.09 1.60 -5.70
CA GLY A 120 -12.00 2.64 -5.24
C GLY A 120 -11.41 3.49 -4.09
N GLY A 121 -10.09 3.70 -4.11
CA GLY A 121 -9.35 4.43 -3.08
C GLY A 121 -8.92 3.62 -1.85
N ASN A 122 -9.36 2.36 -1.71
CA ASN A 122 -8.89 1.47 -0.64
C ASN A 122 -7.70 0.63 -1.11
N LEU A 123 -6.82 0.25 -0.20
CA LEU A 123 -5.68 -0.62 -0.50
C LEU A 123 -6.04 -2.08 -0.19
N LYS A 124 -5.74 -3.00 -1.11
CA LYS A 124 -6.00 -4.43 -0.94
C LYS A 124 -4.78 -5.27 -1.34
N LEU A 125 -4.52 -6.33 -0.60
CA LEU A 125 -3.52 -7.34 -0.98
C LEU A 125 -4.03 -8.20 -2.16
N ILE A 126 -3.16 -8.53 -3.12
CA ILE A 126 -3.55 -9.33 -4.30
C ILE A 126 -3.00 -10.75 -4.34
N ASP A 127 -2.01 -11.05 -3.50
CA ASP A 127 -1.37 -12.35 -3.35
C ASP A 127 -0.83 -12.51 -1.92
N PHE A 128 -0.26 -13.69 -1.63
CA PHE A 128 0.33 -14.00 -0.31
C PHE A 128 1.81 -14.39 -0.39
N GLY A 129 2.48 -14.13 -1.53
CA GLY A 129 3.89 -14.50 -1.74
C GLY A 129 4.19 -16.01 -1.74
N ILE A 130 3.18 -16.89 -1.66
CA ILE A 130 3.34 -18.35 -1.58
C ILE A 130 3.92 -18.91 -2.88
N SER A 131 3.43 -18.43 -4.01
CA SER A 131 3.91 -18.83 -5.34
C SER A 131 5.31 -18.26 -5.68
N SER A 132 5.73 -17.15 -5.06
CA SER A 132 7.08 -16.59 -5.21
C SER A 132 8.19 -17.49 -4.63
N ALA A 133 7.85 -18.40 -3.70
CA ALA A 133 8.80 -19.32 -3.07
C ALA A 133 9.16 -20.54 -3.94
N ILE A 134 8.47 -20.73 -5.06
CA ILE A 134 8.67 -21.85 -5.96
C ILE A 134 9.58 -21.40 -7.11
N PRO A 135 10.75 -22.03 -7.30
CA PRO A 135 11.65 -21.69 -8.41
C PRO A 135 10.95 -22.01 -9.73
N THR A 136 10.42 -20.98 -10.38
CA THR A 136 9.99 -21.08 -11.78
C THR A 136 11.23 -20.86 -12.65
N ASN A 137 11.73 -21.92 -13.28
CA ASN A 137 12.79 -21.80 -14.27
C ASN A 137 12.27 -20.99 -15.47
N LYS A 138 12.70 -19.72 -15.67
CA LYS A 138 13.06 -19.11 -16.99
C LYS A 138 13.11 -17.55 -17.00
N THR A 139 14.06 -17.06 -17.83
CA THR A 139 14.25 -15.75 -18.53
C THR A 139 14.72 -14.47 -17.79
N SER A 140 15.42 -13.61 -18.56
CA SER A 140 16.16 -12.40 -18.14
C SER A 140 15.32 -11.32 -17.45
N VAL A 141 14.01 -11.29 -17.67
CA VAL A 141 13.05 -10.39 -16.98
C VAL A 141 12.95 -10.71 -15.48
N MET A 142 13.28 -11.95 -15.09
CA MET A 142 13.41 -12.31 -13.68
C MET A 142 14.58 -11.63 -12.98
N LYS A 143 15.66 -11.23 -13.67
CA LYS A 143 16.81 -10.57 -13.01
C LYS A 143 16.42 -9.21 -12.45
N ASP A 144 15.68 -8.40 -13.20
CA ASP A 144 15.17 -7.11 -12.73
C ASP A 144 14.09 -7.29 -11.66
N THR A 145 13.26 -8.33 -11.78
CA THR A 145 12.22 -8.65 -10.79
C THR A 145 12.81 -9.16 -9.47
N GLN A 146 13.83 -10.03 -9.51
CA GLN A 146 14.60 -10.49 -8.35
C GLN A 146 15.36 -9.32 -7.71
N MET A 147 15.96 -8.42 -8.50
CA MET A 147 16.59 -7.21 -7.99
C MET A 147 15.59 -6.26 -7.29
N GLY A 148 14.38 -6.14 -7.85
CA GLY A 148 13.26 -5.41 -7.27
C GLY A 148 12.84 -5.99 -5.92
N THR A 149 12.60 -7.31 -5.87
CA THR A 149 12.27 -8.03 -4.63
C THR A 149 13.36 -7.92 -3.56
N LEU A 150 14.65 -7.98 -3.93
CA LEU A 150 15.77 -7.82 -2.99
C LEU A 150 15.75 -6.47 -2.25
N SER A 151 15.10 -5.45 -2.81
CA SER A 151 15.04 -4.11 -2.19
C SER A 151 14.10 -4.05 -0.97
N TYR A 152 13.30 -5.09 -0.77
CA TYR A 152 12.37 -5.25 0.36
C TYR A 152 12.77 -6.43 1.27
N MET A 153 13.86 -7.13 0.96
CA MET A 153 14.31 -8.31 1.69
C MET A 153 14.92 -7.91 3.05
N PRO A 154 14.51 -8.54 4.16
CA PRO A 154 15.06 -8.28 5.48
C PRO A 154 16.41 -8.98 5.70
N PRO A 155 17.25 -8.46 6.63
CA PRO A 155 18.58 -9.02 6.88
C PRO A 155 18.55 -10.49 7.32
N GLU A 156 17.60 -10.89 8.16
CA GLU A 156 17.46 -12.28 8.63
C GLU A 156 17.11 -13.28 7.52
N ALA A 157 16.48 -12.82 6.42
CA ALA A 157 16.23 -13.68 5.26
C ALA A 157 17.51 -13.93 4.45
N ILE A 158 18.48 -13.01 4.49
CA ILE A 158 19.76 -13.11 3.77
C ILE A 158 20.77 -13.98 4.51
N VAL A 159 20.86 -13.83 5.85
CA VAL A 159 21.75 -14.66 6.69
C VAL A 159 21.40 -16.14 6.56
N GLY A 160 20.15 -16.44 6.19
CA GLY A 160 19.68 -17.79 5.98
C GLY A 160 19.24 -18.41 7.30
N SER A 161 17.96 -18.76 7.38
CA SER A 161 17.46 -20.05 7.82
C SER A 161 18.19 -20.82 8.94
N ASN A 162 18.74 -20.17 9.96
CA ASN A 162 19.04 -20.80 11.26
C ASN A 162 17.73 -21.10 12.03
N ALA A 163 16.65 -21.40 11.30
CA ALA A 163 15.39 -21.89 11.82
C ALA A 163 15.55 -23.24 12.54
N SER A 164 16.71 -23.90 12.41
CA SER A 164 17.08 -25.07 13.21
C SER A 164 17.27 -24.77 14.70
N VAL A 165 17.41 -23.50 15.10
CA VAL A 165 17.60 -23.09 16.52
C VAL A 165 16.28 -22.67 17.18
N TYR A 166 15.26 -22.33 16.39
CA TYR A 166 14.01 -21.78 16.89
C TYR A 166 12.90 -22.84 16.87
N ASP A 167 12.06 -22.85 17.91
CA ASP A 167 10.83 -23.63 17.87
C ASP A 167 9.83 -23.05 16.83
N GLY A 168 8.79 -23.81 16.50
CA GLY A 168 7.81 -23.40 15.49
C GLY A 168 7.09 -22.07 15.77
N LYS A 169 6.98 -21.65 17.04
CA LYS A 169 6.34 -20.38 17.41
C LYS A 169 7.30 -19.20 17.26
N GLU A 170 8.56 -19.38 17.64
CA GLU A 170 9.58 -18.35 17.49
C GLU A 170 9.90 -18.08 16.01
N ILE A 171 9.95 -19.13 15.16
CA ILE A 171 10.06 -18.97 13.70
C ILE A 171 8.92 -18.10 13.16
N TYR A 172 7.69 -18.34 13.63
CA TYR A 172 6.52 -17.60 13.18
C TYR A 172 6.57 -16.13 13.59
N LYS A 173 7.03 -15.81 14.80
CA LYS A 173 7.22 -14.43 15.26
C LYS A 173 8.25 -13.69 14.41
N VAL A 174 9.42 -14.29 14.18
CA VAL A 174 10.48 -13.70 13.34
C VAL A 174 9.96 -13.46 11.93
N ARG A 175 9.22 -14.42 11.36
CA ARG A 175 8.59 -14.29 10.03
C ARG A 175 7.62 -13.11 9.95
N LYS A 176 6.80 -12.84 10.96
CA LYS A 176 5.96 -11.63 10.98
C LYS A 176 6.79 -10.34 10.96
N LYS A 177 7.96 -10.33 11.59
CA LYS A 177 8.88 -9.18 11.57
C LYS A 177 9.50 -8.97 10.19
N CYS A 178 9.67 -10.02 9.38
CA CYS A 178 10.08 -9.87 7.97
C CYS A 178 9.10 -8.99 7.18
N ASP A 179 7.79 -9.19 7.36
CA ASP A 179 6.76 -8.37 6.72
C ASP A 179 6.85 -6.90 7.19
N VAL A 180 7.14 -6.66 8.47
CA VAL A 180 7.33 -5.30 9.01
C VAL A 180 8.51 -4.58 8.37
N TRP A 181 9.62 -5.27 8.13
CA TRP A 181 10.76 -4.69 7.42
C TRP A 181 10.39 -4.31 5.99
N ALA A 182 9.73 -5.21 5.27
CA ALA A 182 9.29 -4.96 3.91
C ALA A 182 8.31 -3.76 3.84
N LEU A 183 7.35 -3.67 4.76
CA LEU A 183 6.50 -2.50 4.95
C LEU A 183 7.32 -1.22 5.21
N GLY A 184 8.35 -1.30 6.05
CA GLY A 184 9.30 -0.22 6.29
C GLY A 184 10.00 0.26 5.01
N CYS A 185 10.43 -0.66 4.15
CA CYS A 185 11.02 -0.33 2.86
C CYS A 185 10.01 0.32 1.90
N ILE A 186 8.74 -0.10 1.94
CA ILE A 186 7.65 0.54 1.16
C ILE A 186 7.40 1.96 1.66
N LEU A 187 7.26 2.15 2.97
CA LEU A 187 7.07 3.46 3.59
C LEU A 187 8.25 4.38 3.29
N TYR A 188 9.48 3.87 3.38
CA TYR A 188 10.69 4.61 3.02
C TYR A 188 10.63 5.08 1.55
N ASN A 189 10.18 4.24 0.62
CA ASN A 189 10.01 4.64 -0.79
C ASN A 189 8.90 5.68 -1.00
N MET A 190 7.82 5.62 -0.21
CA MET A 190 6.79 6.65 -0.24
C MET A 190 7.37 8.00 0.17
N VAL A 191 8.13 8.03 1.27
CA VAL A 191 8.73 9.25 1.85
C VAL A 191 9.87 9.81 0.97
N TYR A 192 10.89 9.01 0.67
CA TYR A 192 12.13 9.49 0.05
C TYR A 192 12.22 9.22 -1.46
N GLY A 193 11.41 8.30 -1.98
CA GLY A 193 11.34 8.00 -3.43
C GLY A 193 12.31 7.03 -4.00
N HIS A 194 13.01 6.36 -3.11
CA HIS A 194 13.80 5.20 -3.40
C HIS A 194 13.70 4.26 -2.21
N THR A 195 14.11 3.00 -2.37
CA THR A 195 14.27 2.08 -1.23
C THR A 195 15.59 2.36 -0.48
N PRO A 196 15.74 1.92 0.79
CA PRO A 196 16.93 2.22 1.60
C PRO A 196 18.28 1.86 0.94
N TYR A 197 18.31 0.78 0.16
CA TYR A 197 19.52 0.25 -0.47
C TYR A 197 19.48 0.31 -2.01
N GLN A 198 18.64 1.17 -2.59
CA GLN A 198 18.41 1.23 -4.04
C GLN A 198 19.69 1.47 -4.84
N MET A 199 20.63 2.25 -4.29
CA MET A 199 21.91 2.59 -4.93
C MET A 199 22.79 1.38 -5.25
N TRP A 200 22.63 0.26 -4.53
CA TRP A 200 23.41 -0.94 -4.73
C TRP A 200 22.78 -1.79 -5.84
N THR A 201 23.23 -1.63 -7.08
CA THR A 201 22.64 -2.34 -8.23
C THR A 201 23.14 -3.77 -8.39
N ASN A 202 24.26 -4.14 -7.78
CA ASN A 202 24.74 -5.53 -7.76
C ASN A 202 24.05 -6.31 -6.62
N PRO A 203 23.47 -7.52 -6.85
CA PRO A 203 22.72 -8.25 -5.84
C PRO A 203 23.54 -8.58 -4.60
N ILE A 204 24.79 -9.03 -4.78
CA ILE A 204 25.68 -9.44 -3.70
C ILE A 204 26.07 -8.23 -2.86
N GLN A 205 26.40 -7.12 -3.51
CA GLN A 205 26.71 -5.87 -2.81
C GLN A 205 25.50 -5.31 -2.06
N LYS A 206 24.29 -5.39 -2.66
CA LYS A 206 23.04 -4.99 -1.99
C LYS A 206 22.78 -5.84 -0.75
N MET A 207 22.89 -7.16 -0.86
CA MET A 207 22.73 -8.07 0.28
C MET A 207 23.75 -7.76 1.39
N HIS A 208 25.01 -7.56 1.02
CA HIS A 208 26.05 -7.15 1.96
C HIS A 208 25.74 -5.80 2.62
N ALA A 209 25.19 -4.84 1.88
CA ALA A 209 24.78 -3.54 2.42
C ALA A 209 23.59 -3.66 3.39
N ILE A 210 22.58 -4.47 3.07
CA ILE A 210 21.44 -4.74 3.96
C ILE A 210 21.95 -5.26 5.32
N LEU A 211 22.88 -6.22 5.29
CA LEU A 211 23.46 -6.82 6.48
C LEU A 211 24.33 -5.85 7.31
N ASN A 212 25.17 -5.04 6.65
CA ASN A 212 26.30 -4.38 7.32
C ASN A 212 26.28 -2.85 7.30
N LYS A 213 25.49 -2.20 6.43
CA LYS A 213 25.49 -0.73 6.27
C LYS A 213 24.24 -0.12 6.91
N PRO A 214 24.35 0.88 7.79
CA PRO A 214 23.20 1.52 8.43
C PRO A 214 22.23 2.08 7.37
N VAL A 215 20.94 2.10 7.71
CA VAL A 215 19.95 2.80 6.89
C VAL A 215 20.19 4.30 7.08
N VAL A 216 20.26 5.03 5.98
CA VAL A 216 20.37 6.49 5.99
C VAL A 216 18.95 7.06 6.05
N PHE A 217 18.71 8.04 6.91
CA PHE A 217 17.43 8.73 7.00
C PHE A 217 17.68 10.22 6.79
N GLU A 218 17.18 10.76 5.68
CA GLU A 218 17.17 12.20 5.46
C GLU A 218 16.20 12.86 6.45
N LYS A 219 16.46 14.13 6.79
CA LYS A 219 15.64 14.83 7.79
C LYS A 219 14.21 15.01 7.25
N ILE A 220 13.22 14.58 8.03
CA ILE A 220 11.80 14.86 7.82
C ILE A 220 11.25 15.67 9.00
N GLU A 221 10.22 16.47 8.77
CA GLU A 221 9.63 17.34 9.79
C GLU A 221 8.82 16.55 10.82
N ASP A 222 8.11 15.51 10.38
CA ASP A 222 7.30 14.65 11.24
C ASP A 222 8.19 13.65 12.02
N ALA A 223 8.44 13.97 13.29
CA ALA A 223 9.21 13.12 14.18
C ALA A 223 8.55 11.75 14.44
N ASP A 224 7.21 11.68 14.41
CA ASP A 224 6.49 10.42 14.64
C ASP A 224 6.66 9.50 13.42
N LEU A 225 6.62 10.05 12.20
CA LEU A 225 6.93 9.29 10.98
C LEU A 225 8.37 8.78 10.96
N MET A 226 9.31 9.59 11.44
CA MET A 226 10.72 9.21 11.52
C MET A 226 10.92 8.06 12.49
N ASP A 227 10.22 8.08 13.63
CA ASP A 227 10.26 6.99 14.61
C ASP A 227 9.67 5.69 14.03
N VAL A 228 8.54 5.76 13.31
CA VAL A 228 7.97 4.60 12.60
C VAL A 228 8.99 3.98 11.63
N LEU A 229 9.62 4.79 10.77
CA LEU A 229 10.61 4.31 9.82
C LEU A 229 11.78 3.59 10.50
N LYS A 230 12.29 4.15 11.60
CA LYS A 230 13.38 3.54 12.37
C LYS A 230 12.96 2.22 13.01
N ARG A 231 11.77 2.16 13.61
CA ARG A 231 11.23 0.94 14.24
C ARG A 231 11.01 -0.20 13.25
N CYS A 232 10.57 0.12 12.02
CA CYS A 232 10.39 -0.88 10.97
C CYS A 232 11.74 -1.39 10.43
N LEU A 233 12.74 -0.51 10.30
CA LEU A 233 14.05 -0.80 9.70
C LEU A 233 15.14 -1.12 10.75
N THR A 234 14.73 -1.53 11.95
CA THR A 234 15.62 -2.15 12.94
C THR A 234 16.06 -3.52 12.43
N ARG A 235 17.38 -3.76 12.34
CA ARG A 235 17.92 -5.03 11.81
C ARG A 235 17.53 -6.23 12.66
N ASP A 236 17.71 -6.12 13.97
CA ASP A 236 17.34 -7.18 14.90
C ASP A 236 15.81 -7.34 14.91
N PRO A 237 15.27 -8.51 14.47
CA PRO A 237 13.83 -8.74 14.41
C PRO A 237 13.18 -8.73 15.81
N ASP A 238 13.91 -9.03 16.88
CA ASP A 238 13.36 -9.00 18.24
C ASP A 238 13.12 -7.57 18.71
N GLN A 239 13.98 -6.64 18.30
CA GLN A 239 13.85 -5.21 18.59
C GLN A 239 12.99 -4.45 17.56
N ARG A 240 12.69 -5.07 16.40
CA ARG A 240 11.81 -4.50 15.38
C ARG A 240 10.36 -4.50 15.87
N SER A 241 9.61 -3.42 15.64
CA SER A 241 8.21 -3.37 16.09
C SER A 241 7.33 -4.41 15.41
N SER A 242 6.23 -4.80 16.05
CA SER A 242 5.16 -5.56 15.41
C SER A 242 4.17 -4.65 14.68
N VAL A 243 3.33 -5.22 13.80
CA VAL A 243 2.27 -4.48 13.11
C VAL A 243 1.27 -3.89 14.12
N GLU A 244 0.94 -4.64 15.18
CA GLU A 244 0.02 -4.22 16.23
C GLU A 244 0.56 -3.05 17.05
N GLU A 245 1.86 -2.99 17.29
CA GLU A 245 2.52 -1.85 17.94
C GLU A 245 2.49 -0.62 17.03
N LEU A 246 2.80 -0.79 15.73
CA LEU A 246 2.81 0.28 14.75
C LEU A 246 1.43 0.89 14.51
N GLN A 247 0.36 0.09 14.59
CA GLN A 247 -1.02 0.60 14.52
C GLN A 247 -1.40 1.51 15.69
N LYS A 248 -0.77 1.31 16.86
CA LYS A 248 -0.98 2.12 18.06
C LYS A 248 -0.04 3.32 18.13
N HIS A 249 0.91 3.42 17.21
CA HIS A 249 1.93 4.46 17.21
C HIS A 249 1.32 5.87 17.12
N PRO A 250 1.90 6.89 17.80
CA PRO A 250 1.45 8.29 17.73
C PRO A 250 1.27 8.82 16.31
N TYR A 251 2.11 8.38 15.37
CA TYR A 251 1.97 8.73 13.96
C TYR A 251 0.57 8.46 13.40
N LEU A 252 -0.14 7.43 13.87
CA LEU A 252 -1.52 7.15 13.47
C LEU A 252 -2.55 7.64 14.49
N THR A 253 -2.25 7.58 15.79
CA THR A 253 -3.23 7.84 16.86
C THR A 253 -3.31 9.30 17.31
N ARG A 254 -2.24 10.09 17.13
CA ARG A 254 -2.23 11.51 17.46
C ARG A 254 -3.21 12.24 16.54
N LYS A 255 -4.27 12.81 17.11
CA LYS A 255 -5.17 13.71 16.39
C LYS A 255 -4.30 14.83 15.81
N VAL A 256 -4.28 14.95 14.49
CA VAL A 256 -3.76 16.15 13.83
C VAL A 256 -4.52 17.30 14.47
N ARG A 257 -3.83 18.18 15.21
CA ARG A 257 -4.45 19.42 15.66
C ARG A 257 -4.87 20.10 14.38
N LYS A 258 -6.19 20.20 14.16
CA LYS A 258 -6.73 21.04 13.10
C LYS A 258 -6.04 22.39 13.25
N CYS A 259 -5.17 22.75 12.29
CA CYS A 259 -4.99 24.15 11.97
C CYS A 259 -6.26 24.55 11.19
N MET A 260 -7.40 24.53 11.89
CA MET A 260 -8.55 25.28 11.44
C MET A 260 -8.34 26.63 12.07
N ASP A 261 -7.91 27.57 11.24
CA ASP A 261 -8.16 28.97 11.52
C ASP A 261 -9.69 29.10 11.72
N GLU A 262 -10.10 29.37 12.96
CA GLU A 262 -11.52 29.51 13.34
C GLU A 262 -12.21 30.64 12.55
N SER A 263 -11.46 31.49 11.85
CA SER A 263 -11.99 32.50 10.93
C SER A 263 -12.52 31.92 9.60
N ILE A 264 -12.29 30.64 9.31
CA ILE A 264 -12.73 29.96 8.05
C ILE A 264 -14.05 29.20 8.24
N LEU A 265 -14.61 29.15 9.45
CA LEU A 265 -15.95 28.59 9.65
C LEU A 265 -17.00 29.56 9.06
N PRO A 266 -17.86 29.11 8.13
CA PRO A 266 -19.00 29.91 7.71
C PRO A 266 -19.87 30.20 8.94
N GLN A 267 -20.13 31.48 9.19
CA GLN A 267 -20.84 31.92 10.40
C GLN A 267 -22.33 31.56 10.41
N ASP A 268 -22.84 30.93 9.34
CA ASP A 268 -24.25 30.58 9.21
C ASP A 268 -24.43 29.18 8.59
N ASP A 269 -24.77 28.20 9.44
CA ASP A 269 -25.05 26.81 9.06
C ASP A 269 -26.28 26.69 8.14
N ASN A 270 -27.14 27.71 8.13
CA ASN A 270 -28.41 27.68 7.41
C ASN A 270 -28.22 27.81 5.88
N ASP A 271 -27.17 28.52 5.44
CA ASP A 271 -26.84 28.68 4.02
C ASP A 271 -26.14 27.45 3.44
N LEU A 272 -25.30 26.77 4.23
CA LEU A 272 -24.65 25.52 3.80
C LEU A 272 -25.67 24.39 3.61
N MET A 273 -26.65 24.28 4.50
CA MET A 273 -27.71 23.29 4.37
C MET A 273 -28.58 23.52 3.13
N LYS A 274 -28.93 24.79 2.84
CA LYS A 274 -29.63 25.15 1.59
C LYS A 274 -28.82 24.78 0.35
N VAL A 275 -27.53 25.08 0.32
CA VAL A 275 -26.66 24.74 -0.82
C VAL A 275 -26.53 23.23 -0.99
N ALA A 276 -26.38 22.47 0.10
CA ALA A 276 -26.30 21.02 0.05
C ALA A 276 -27.60 20.37 -0.45
N GLU A 277 -28.74 20.92 -0.05
CA GLU A 277 -30.07 20.48 -0.49
C GLU A 277 -30.34 20.82 -1.96
N ASP A 278 -29.97 22.02 -2.39
CA ASP A 278 -30.03 22.44 -3.79
C ASP A 278 -29.13 21.60 -4.71
N LEU A 279 -27.96 21.18 -4.23
CA LEU A 279 -27.05 20.30 -4.99
C LEU A 279 -27.56 18.86 -5.08
N ARG A 280 -28.23 18.36 -4.03
CA ARG A 280 -28.88 17.04 -4.02
C ARG A 280 -30.05 16.97 -5.00
N ASN A 281 -30.78 18.07 -5.15
CA ASN A 281 -31.95 18.16 -6.04
C ASN A 281 -31.61 18.56 -7.49
N SER A 282 -30.32 18.78 -7.81
CA SER A 282 -29.87 19.21 -9.14
C SER A 282 -29.24 18.06 -9.93
N THR A 283 -29.33 18.10 -11.26
CA THR A 283 -28.63 17.14 -12.13
C THR A 283 -27.11 17.29 -12.00
N PRO A 284 -26.31 16.22 -12.20
CA PRO A 284 -24.86 16.24 -11.96
C PRO A 284 -24.11 17.37 -12.70
N ARG A 285 -24.56 17.70 -13.92
CA ARG A 285 -23.99 18.78 -14.73
C ARG A 285 -24.27 20.17 -14.14
N THR A 286 -25.46 20.34 -13.57
CA THR A 286 -25.90 21.57 -12.92
C THR A 286 -25.21 21.75 -11.56
N SER A 287 -25.08 20.67 -10.80
CA SER A 287 -24.36 20.64 -9.53
C SER A 287 -22.88 20.98 -9.70
N ALA A 288 -22.23 20.43 -10.73
CA ALA A 288 -20.83 20.73 -11.06
C ALA A 288 -20.61 22.19 -11.48
N ARG A 289 -21.58 22.83 -12.15
CA ARG A 289 -21.53 24.26 -12.51
C ARG A 289 -21.70 25.14 -11.28
N LYS A 290 -22.69 24.86 -10.43
CA LYS A 290 -22.95 25.60 -9.19
C LYS A 290 -21.76 25.54 -8.21
N LEU A 291 -21.14 24.37 -8.07
CA LEU A 291 -19.91 24.20 -7.28
C LEU A 291 -18.77 25.06 -7.82
N ARG A 292 -18.62 25.14 -9.15
CA ARG A 292 -17.58 25.95 -9.79
C ARG A 292 -17.77 27.45 -9.53
N ASP A 293 -19.01 27.94 -9.64
CA ASP A 293 -19.34 29.35 -9.35
C ASP A 293 -19.13 29.69 -7.86
N LEU A 294 -19.45 28.76 -6.94
CA LEU A 294 -19.20 28.92 -5.50
C LEU A 294 -17.70 28.96 -5.16
N MET A 295 -16.89 28.17 -5.87
CA MET A 295 -15.43 28.18 -5.70
C MET A 295 -14.81 29.46 -6.27
N GLN A 296 -15.34 30.01 -7.37
CA GLN A 296 -14.86 31.27 -7.96
C GLN A 296 -15.22 32.50 -7.11
N ARG A 297 -16.34 32.48 -6.38
CA ARG A 297 -16.72 33.55 -5.43
C ARG A 297 -15.86 33.60 -4.17
N ARG A 298 -15.03 32.58 -3.91
CA ARG A 298 -14.22 32.43 -2.69
C ARG A 298 -12.73 32.68 -2.87
N ASP A 299 -12.30 33.20 -4.03
CA ASP A 299 -10.89 33.55 -4.25
C ASP A 299 -10.55 34.89 -3.56
N PRO A 300 -9.69 34.94 -2.51
CA PRO A 300 -9.47 36.14 -1.70
C PRO A 300 -8.53 37.16 -2.36
N THR A 301 -8.02 36.90 -3.57
CA THR A 301 -6.96 37.73 -4.18
C THR A 301 -7.45 39.03 -4.81
N THR A 302 -8.75 39.33 -4.81
CA THR A 302 -9.28 40.54 -5.48
C THR A 302 -9.58 41.70 -4.53
N THR A 303 -9.64 41.50 -3.20
CA THR A 303 -10.10 42.55 -2.26
C THR A 303 -8.99 43.21 -1.42
N ARG A 304 -7.71 43.00 -1.76
CA ARG A 304 -6.57 43.51 -0.97
C ARG A 304 -5.89 44.76 -1.54
N LYS A 305 -6.50 45.47 -2.49
CA LYS A 305 -5.95 46.73 -3.04
C LYS A 305 -6.65 48.02 -2.60
N ASP A 306 -7.82 47.96 -1.94
CA ASP A 306 -8.59 49.18 -1.60
C ASP A 306 -8.59 49.54 -0.10
N LEU A 307 -7.75 48.90 0.73
CA LEU A 307 -7.68 49.19 2.18
C LEU A 307 -6.31 49.72 2.66
N VAL A 308 -5.48 50.23 1.75
CA VAL A 308 -4.21 50.91 2.08
C VAL A 308 -4.12 52.25 1.35
N MET A 309 -5.09 53.14 1.57
CA MET A 309 -5.06 54.54 1.10
C MET A 309 -5.95 55.47 1.97
N SER A 310 -6.07 55.24 3.29
CA SER A 310 -6.79 56.18 4.17
C SER A 310 -6.20 56.42 5.57
N LYS A 311 -4.92 56.14 5.78
CA LYS A 311 -4.22 56.54 7.00
C LYS A 311 -2.84 57.11 6.69
N PHE A 312 -2.81 58.25 6.03
CA PHE A 312 -1.75 59.26 6.16
C PHE A 312 -2.33 60.62 5.74
N THR A 313 -2.95 61.29 6.72
CA THR A 313 -3.02 62.74 6.87
C THR A 313 -3.03 63.05 8.36
#